data_AF-A0A8B7NX71-F1
#
_entry.id   AF-A0A8B7NX71-F1
#
_cell.length_a   1.000
_cell.length_b   1.000
_cell.length_c   1.000
_cell.angle_alpha   90.00
_cell.angle_beta   90.00
_cell.angle_gamma   90.00
#
_symmetry.space_group_name_H-M   'P 1'
#
loop_
_entity.id
_entity.type
_entity.pdbx_description
1 polymer ?
#
loop_
_entity_poly.entity_id
_entity_poly.type
_entity_poly.pdbx_seq_one_letter_code
_entity_poly.pdbx_strand_id
1 'polypeptide(L)'
;MCCGTDSYRDWVATQYGESVNGVPDDCCKESVRGCGYNIFSNHDQLHTIYTDGCFDKLEGDLLENVTILGGIAIGIGFVQLVGVAFACCLGRSLKRQYETV
;
A
#
# COMPACT_ATOMS: atom_id res chain seq x y z
N MET A 1 6.01 11.39 1.07
CA MET A 1 5.13 12.57 1.23
C MET A 1 4.46 12.89 -0.11
N CYS A 2 3.12 12.83 -0.15
CA CYS A 2 2.28 12.93 -1.36
C CYS A 2 0.84 13.30 -0.94
N CYS A 3 -0.02 13.65 -1.89
CA CYS A 3 -1.44 13.93 -1.69
C CYS A 3 -2.24 13.59 -2.94
N GLY A 4 -3.29 12.79 -2.80
CA GLY A 4 -4.09 12.30 -3.93
C GLY A 4 -3.43 11.10 -4.63
N THR A 5 -4.11 10.58 -5.64
CA THR A 5 -3.64 9.44 -6.44
C THR A 5 -2.55 9.90 -7.40
N ASP A 6 -2.89 10.80 -8.31
CA ASP A 6 -2.00 11.37 -9.32
C ASP A 6 -1.59 12.80 -8.95
N SER A 7 -2.46 13.52 -8.21
CA SER A 7 -2.18 14.87 -7.74
C SER A 7 -3.11 15.28 -6.60
N TYR A 8 -2.72 16.32 -5.83
CA TYR A 8 -3.62 16.96 -4.87
C TYR A 8 -4.95 17.44 -5.50
N ARG A 9 -4.97 17.64 -6.83
CA ARG A 9 -6.15 18.01 -7.60
C ARG A 9 -7.22 16.92 -7.66
N ASP A 10 -6.89 15.67 -7.34
CA ASP A 10 -7.87 14.57 -7.33
C ASP A 10 -8.99 14.83 -6.32
N TRP A 11 -8.70 15.60 -5.28
CA TRP A 11 -9.67 16.01 -4.29
C TRP A 11 -10.72 17.00 -4.82
N VAL A 12 -10.46 17.73 -5.91
CA VAL A 12 -11.37 18.75 -6.47
C VAL A 12 -12.73 18.15 -6.85
N ALA A 13 -12.74 16.92 -7.38
CA ALA A 13 -13.96 16.24 -7.81
C ALA A 13 -14.62 15.39 -6.70
N THR A 14 -14.12 15.48 -5.46
CA THR A 14 -14.65 14.70 -4.33
C THR A 14 -15.59 15.53 -3.48
N GLN A 15 -16.57 14.87 -2.85
CA GLN A 15 -17.47 15.53 -1.89
C GLN A 15 -16.71 16.23 -0.76
N TYR A 16 -15.59 15.65 -0.31
CA TYR A 16 -14.76 16.26 0.72
C TYR A 16 -14.13 17.56 0.20
N GLY A 17 -13.46 17.50 -0.94
CA GLY A 17 -12.79 18.67 -1.50
C GLY A 17 -13.75 19.79 -1.88
N GLU A 18 -14.98 19.48 -2.29
CA GLU A 18 -16.05 20.47 -2.44
C GLU A 18 -16.46 21.10 -1.10
N SER A 19 -16.56 20.31 -0.02
CA SER A 19 -17.02 20.79 1.28
C SER A 19 -16.04 21.75 1.97
N VAL A 20 -14.74 21.57 1.77
CA VAL A 20 -13.69 22.42 2.38
C VAL A 20 -12.95 23.27 1.36
N ASN A 21 -13.32 23.19 0.08
CA ASN A 21 -12.63 23.83 -1.03
C ASN A 21 -11.11 23.54 -1.03
N GLY A 22 -10.73 22.28 -0.79
CA GLY A 22 -9.33 21.92 -0.56
C GLY A 22 -9.09 20.42 -0.36
N VAL A 23 -8.06 20.08 0.42
CA VAL A 23 -7.57 18.72 0.65
C VAL A 23 -7.68 18.33 2.14
N PRO A 24 -7.61 17.03 2.50
CA PRO A 24 -7.52 16.63 3.90
C PRO A 24 -6.24 17.12 4.57
N ASP A 25 -6.28 17.28 5.90
CA ASP A 25 -5.13 17.73 6.67
C ASP A 25 -3.94 16.74 6.62
N ASP A 26 -4.18 15.46 6.29
CA ASP A 26 -3.11 14.48 6.08
C ASP A 26 -2.22 14.82 4.87
N CYS A 27 -2.70 15.67 3.96
CA CYS A 27 -1.90 16.20 2.86
C CYS A 27 -0.95 17.32 3.29
N CYS A 28 -1.06 17.83 4.53
CA CYS A 28 -0.22 18.91 5.01
C CYS A 28 1.19 18.47 5.37
N LYS A 29 2.15 19.36 5.14
CA LYS A 29 3.56 19.13 5.52
C LYS A 29 3.78 19.18 7.03
N GLU A 30 2.94 19.94 7.71
CA GLU A 30 2.93 20.08 9.16
C GLU A 30 1.57 19.64 9.70
N SER A 31 1.55 19.05 10.90
CA SER A 31 0.34 18.56 11.54
C SER A 31 -0.49 19.71 12.13
N VAL A 32 -1.14 20.47 11.26
CA VAL A 32 -1.98 21.63 11.62
C VAL A 32 -3.40 21.37 11.17
N ARG A 33 -4.37 21.53 12.08
CA ARG A 33 -5.80 21.37 11.74
C ARG A 33 -6.26 22.45 10.77
N GLY A 34 -7.02 22.05 9.76
CA GLY A 34 -7.56 22.92 8.72
C GLY A 34 -6.51 23.49 7.76
N CYS A 35 -5.29 22.97 7.76
CA CYS A 35 -4.25 23.44 6.84
C CYS A 35 -4.61 23.13 5.37
N GLY A 36 -5.41 22.08 5.11
CA GLY A 36 -5.85 21.72 3.78
C GLY A 36 -7.04 22.53 3.24
N TYR A 37 -7.61 23.45 4.03
CA TYR A 37 -8.87 24.13 3.67
C TYR A 37 -8.62 25.32 2.74
N ASN A 38 -9.55 25.55 1.81
CA ASN A 38 -9.50 26.65 0.82
C ASN A 38 -8.25 26.67 -0.08
N ILE A 39 -7.50 25.57 -0.14
CA ILE A 39 -6.28 25.44 -0.94
C ILE A 39 -6.55 25.67 -2.44
N PHE A 40 -7.73 25.28 -2.95
CA PHE A 40 -8.02 25.44 -4.38
C PHE A 40 -8.29 26.88 -4.79
N SER A 41 -8.63 27.76 -3.85
CA SER A 41 -8.80 29.19 -4.09
C SER A 41 -7.59 30.03 -3.66
N ASN A 42 -6.66 29.45 -2.88
CA ASN A 42 -5.52 30.16 -2.34
C ASN A 42 -4.20 29.50 -2.78
N HIS A 43 -3.74 29.85 -3.98
CA HIS A 43 -2.51 29.32 -4.55
C HIS A 43 -1.26 29.63 -3.71
N ASP A 44 -1.28 30.68 -2.90
CA ASP A 44 -0.16 31.02 -2.02
C ASP A 44 0.05 29.97 -0.93
N GLN A 45 -0.96 29.16 -0.59
CA GLN A 45 -0.86 28.10 0.42
C GLN A 45 -0.42 26.74 -0.14
N LEU A 46 -0.18 26.60 -1.44
CA LEU A 46 0.25 25.32 -2.01
C LEU A 46 1.59 24.80 -1.43
N HIS A 47 2.41 25.68 -0.88
CA HIS A 47 3.67 25.30 -0.24
C HIS A 47 3.48 24.58 1.10
N THR A 48 2.32 24.66 1.74
CA THR A 48 2.01 24.01 3.03
C THR A 48 1.52 22.57 2.90
N ILE A 49 1.25 22.12 1.67
CA ILE A 49 0.76 20.77 1.37
C ILE A 49 1.70 20.01 0.44
N TYR A 50 1.57 18.69 0.42
CA TYR A 50 2.15 17.86 -0.63
C TYR A 50 1.30 17.98 -1.91
N THR A 51 1.94 18.19 -3.05
CA THR A 51 1.27 18.37 -4.35
C THR A 51 1.40 17.16 -5.27
N ASP A 52 2.42 16.33 -5.01
CA ASP A 52 2.71 15.11 -5.79
C ASP A 52 1.67 14.03 -5.52
N GLY A 53 1.28 13.28 -6.54
CA GLY A 53 0.47 12.07 -6.39
C GLY A 53 1.18 10.97 -5.60
N CYS A 54 0.40 10.13 -4.93
CA CYS A 54 0.90 8.98 -4.20
C CYS A 54 1.13 7.76 -5.10
N PHE A 55 0.44 7.65 -6.23
CA PHE A 55 0.52 6.50 -7.12
C PHE A 55 1.91 6.35 -7.73
N ASP A 56 2.44 7.40 -8.36
CA ASP A 56 3.79 7.37 -8.95
C ASP A 56 4.88 7.02 -7.93
N LYS A 57 4.73 7.48 -6.68
CA LYS A 57 5.70 7.14 -5.61
C LYS A 57 5.58 5.68 -5.19
N LEU A 58 4.35 5.19 -5.03
CA LEU A 58 4.12 3.79 -4.70
C LEU A 58 4.57 2.87 -5.83
N GLU A 59 4.27 3.20 -7.07
CA GLU A 59 4.68 2.44 -8.25
C GLU A 59 6.21 2.45 -8.39
N GLY A 60 6.86 3.60 -8.21
CA GLY A 60 8.32 3.69 -8.20
C GLY A 60 8.94 2.77 -7.14
N ASP A 61 8.45 2.85 -5.90
CA ASP A 61 8.94 2.01 -4.78
C ASP A 61 8.70 0.51 -5.05
N LEU A 62 7.55 0.15 -5.64
CA LEU A 62 7.22 -1.23 -5.98
C LEU A 62 8.10 -1.76 -7.12
N LEU A 63 8.31 -0.98 -8.18
CA LEU A 63 9.12 -1.38 -9.33
C LEU A 63 10.59 -1.51 -8.98
N GLU A 64 11.12 -0.64 -8.11
CA GLU A 64 12.51 -0.72 -7.64
C GLU A 64 12.77 -2.00 -6.83
N ASN A 65 11.78 -2.43 -6.04
CA ASN A 65 11.92 -3.59 -5.14
C ASN A 65 11.27 -4.87 -5.66
N VAL A 66 10.74 -4.87 -6.89
CA VAL A 66 9.97 -5.99 -7.45
C VAL A 66 10.76 -7.30 -7.46
N THR A 67 12.09 -7.22 -7.67
CA THR A 67 12.98 -8.39 -7.65
C THR A 67 13.06 -9.02 -6.26
N ILE A 68 13.15 -8.21 -5.21
CA ILE A 68 13.22 -8.70 -3.82
C ILE A 68 11.88 -9.34 -3.45
N LEU A 69 10.77 -8.66 -3.74
CA LEU A 69 9.42 -9.19 -3.49
C LEU A 69 9.17 -10.50 -4.23
N GLY A 70 9.58 -10.59 -5.49
CA GLY A 70 9.52 -11.82 -6.28
C GLY A 70 10.33 -12.95 -5.65
N GLY A 71 11.54 -12.66 -5.18
CA GLY A 71 12.38 -13.64 -4.48
C GLY A 71 11.72 -14.19 -3.20
N ILE A 72 11.13 -13.31 -2.39
CA ILE A 72 10.39 -13.71 -1.17
C ILE A 72 9.21 -14.61 -1.53
N ALA A 73 8.41 -14.23 -2.54
CA ALA A 73 7.26 -15.02 -2.97
C ALA A 73 7.66 -16.43 -3.45
N ILE A 74 8.73 -16.53 -4.24
CA ILE A 74 9.29 -17.82 -4.68
C ILE A 74 9.78 -18.65 -3.49
N GLY A 75 10.50 -18.02 -2.55
CA GLY A 75 11.00 -18.67 -1.35
C GLY A 75 9.87 -19.26 -0.49
N ILE A 76 8.80 -18.49 -0.26
CA ILE A 76 7.61 -18.96 0.46
C ILE A 76 6.97 -20.14 -0.30
N GLY A 77 6.81 -20.05 -1.61
CA GLY A 77 6.27 -21.14 -2.44
C GLY A 77 7.09 -22.43 -2.32
N PHE A 78 8.41 -22.32 -2.35
CA PHE A 78 9.30 -23.48 -2.17
C PHE A 78 9.15 -24.13 -0.79
N VAL A 79 9.16 -23.34 0.28
CA VAL A 79 8.96 -23.83 1.65
C VAL A 79 7.60 -24.52 1.79
N GLN A 80 6.55 -23.96 1.17
CA GLN A 80 5.22 -24.55 1.18
C GLN A 80 5.19 -25.91 0.48
N LEU A 81 5.82 -26.06 -0.68
CA LEU A 81 5.91 -27.33 -1.40
C LEU A 81 6.62 -28.41 -0.58
N VAL A 82 7.72 -28.05 0.07
CA VAL A 82 8.45 -28.93 0.97
C VAL A 82 7.57 -29.34 2.16
N GLY A 83 6.84 -28.40 2.75
CA GLY A 83 5.89 -28.67 3.84
C GLY A 83 4.80 -29.66 3.43
N VAL A 84 4.21 -29.50 2.24
CA VAL A 84 3.21 -30.42 1.70
C VAL A 84 3.80 -31.81 1.48
N ALA A 85 5.02 -31.90 0.92
CA ALA A 85 5.69 -33.19 0.72
C ALA A 85 5.91 -33.92 2.05
N PHE A 86 6.41 -33.22 3.07
CA PHE A 86 6.59 -33.80 4.41
C PHE A 86 5.27 -34.22 5.06
N ALA A 87 4.22 -33.40 4.99
CA ALA A 87 2.91 -33.74 5.51
C ALA A 87 2.34 -35.00 4.85
N CYS A 88 2.48 -35.13 3.52
CA CYS A 88 2.08 -36.32 2.78
C CYS A 88 2.87 -37.58 3.21
N CYS A 89 4.19 -37.46 3.37
CA CYS A 89 5.04 -38.56 3.84
C CYS A 89 4.66 -39.01 5.26
N LEU A 90 4.49 -38.05 6.17
CA LEU A 90 4.09 -38.32 7.55
C LEU A 90 2.72 -38.97 7.63
N GLY A 91 1.73 -38.44 6.90
CA GLY A 91 0.37 -39.00 6.85
C GLY A 91 0.36 -40.44 6.33
N ARG A 92 1.15 -40.76 5.30
CA ARG A 92 1.30 -42.14 4.80
C ARG A 92 1.96 -43.07 5.82
N SER A 93 2.95 -42.58 6.56
CA SER A 93 3.62 -43.35 7.62
C SER A 93 2.66 -43.69 8.76
N LEU A 94 1.88 -42.70 9.24
CA LEU A 94 0.87 -42.90 10.28
C LEU A 94 -0.21 -43.91 9.85
N LYS A 95 -0.73 -43.78 8.62
CA LYS A 95 -1.71 -44.73 8.09
C LYS A 95 -1.19 -46.16 8.08
N ARG A 96 0.05 -46.39 7.63
CA ARG A 96 0.65 -47.72 7.60
C ARG A 96 0.77 -48.33 9.00
N GLN A 97 1.17 -47.54 9.99
CA GLN A 97 1.28 -48.02 11.38
C GLN A 97 -0.06 -48.45 11.95
N TYR A 98 -1.14 -47.69 11.69
CA TYR A 98 -2.49 -48.05 12.14
C TYR A 98 -3.05 -49.30 11.45
N GLU A 99 -2.67 -49.59 10.21
CA GLU A 99 -3.08 -50.80 9.48
C GLU A 99 -2.34 -52.08 9.94
N THR A 100 -1.26 -51.96 10.72
CA THR A 100 -0.47 -53.12 11.19
C THR A 100 -0.86 -53.59 12.61
N VAL A 101 -1.94 -53.04 13.18
CA VAL A 101 -2.45 -53.35 14.53
C VAL A 101 -3.82 -54.03 14.45
#